data_AF-A0A6P8G7U0-F1
#
_entry.id   AF-A0A6P8G7U0-F1
#
_cell.length_a   1.000
_cell.length_b   1.000
_cell.length_c   1.000
_cell.angle_alpha   90.00
_cell.angle_beta   90.00
_cell.angle_gamma   90.00
#
_symmetry.space_group_name_H-M   'P 1'
#
loop_
_entity.id
_entity.type
_entity.pdbx_description
1 polymer ?
#
loop_
_entity_poly.entity_id
_entity_poly.type
_entity_poly.pdbx_seq_one_letter_code
_entity_poly.pdbx_strand_id
1 'polypeptide(L)'
;MLVGALDTVLDSNARVTPFRIVLQAPGSQVSWVIASGASLEEVKTHWCWLEVNLLDSLSVFENKEDITSFVNGKIKGLIADESGGQQDPEGYREAVVRLEQRFGLPPREKLIARLTCCLWKTHVPRQGWMYLTHNHMAFYSYLLGKEVKLLLPWAEVTGVERVCVGRVTDVLRVRTRTRQRDFSMFLSMDDAMATITQLTDLALRRVLPTAGLRTPHTLIHTALTKRALEDHALTQDVLSLFGLPRTESVCEVRVCALWTPHLRSHTHGTLYATDSYLCFSSREPGVCSLIIPLSEVLSVEKAETSSVLPDPVIVSVRGRRAFQMVGVCDRDTLLEAVTDRLRMLRWKHAIYKGQHSQHTPLISPTPYYTFCYDTDGEADKSQRHVISTRPLISLNQSRMPKHKTAAERRKEALWEERFEEFGRGTHMFRTACLHKLVAMGIPESLRGDLWLTLSDASSELAAHPGYYAQLVERSLGEVTVATDEIERDLHRSLPEHPAFQSPFGIDALRRVLRAYAHHNTHIGYCQSMNILASVLLLYAKEEEAFWLLATVCERMLPDYFNRQVIGVCVCVCVCVCNGSIKGLADLWI
;
A
#
# COMPACT_ATOMS: atom_id res chain seq x y z
N MET A 1 -1.29 -37.67 -63.99
CA MET A 1 -1.85 -37.07 -62.76
C MET A 1 -1.10 -37.70 -61.60
N LEU A 2 0.07 -37.26 -61.13
CA LEU A 2 0.54 -35.92 -60.78
C LEU A 2 -0.44 -35.17 -59.86
N VAL A 3 -0.58 -35.66 -58.62
CA VAL A 3 -0.54 -34.92 -57.33
C VAL A 3 -0.53 -36.00 -56.25
N GLY A 4 0.54 -36.10 -55.45
CA GLY A 4 0.58 -36.98 -54.26
C GLY A 4 1.93 -37.64 -53.95
N ALA A 5 2.87 -37.66 -54.90
CA ALA A 5 4.26 -38.07 -54.66
C ALA A 5 5.08 -37.02 -53.87
N LEU A 6 4.41 -36.17 -53.08
CA LEU A 6 5.02 -35.11 -52.26
C LEU A 6 4.69 -35.23 -50.76
N ASP A 7 3.67 -36.02 -50.37
CA ASP A 7 3.37 -36.30 -48.95
C ASP A 7 4.31 -37.35 -48.35
N THR A 8 5.10 -38.04 -49.17
CA THR A 8 6.08 -39.04 -48.73
C THR A 8 7.49 -38.49 -48.52
N VAL A 9 7.70 -37.18 -48.75
CA VAL A 9 9.01 -36.52 -48.63
C VAL A 9 9.02 -35.43 -47.54
N LEU A 10 7.86 -35.03 -47.01
CA LEU A 10 7.78 -34.09 -45.89
C LEU A 10 7.73 -34.75 -44.50
N ASP A 11 7.64 -36.09 -44.43
CA ASP A 11 7.75 -36.85 -43.17
C ASP A 11 9.21 -37.27 -42.88
N SER A 12 10.16 -36.41 -43.24
CA SER A 12 11.61 -36.64 -43.16
C SER A 12 12.19 -36.69 -41.73
N ASN A 13 11.36 -36.85 -40.70
CA ASN A 13 11.80 -37.17 -39.33
C ASN A 13 11.27 -38.51 -38.80
N ALA A 14 10.51 -39.27 -39.60
CA ALA A 14 10.17 -40.64 -39.27
C ALA A 14 11.38 -41.58 -39.49
N ARG A 15 12.38 -41.50 -38.61
CA ARG A 15 13.12 -42.72 -38.26
C ARG A 15 12.06 -43.70 -37.77
N VAL A 16 11.74 -44.72 -38.56
CA VAL A 16 10.77 -45.75 -38.17
C VAL A 16 11.33 -46.45 -36.94
N THR A 17 10.92 -45.96 -35.77
CA THR A 17 11.25 -46.52 -34.47
C THR A 17 10.66 -47.94 -34.42
N PRO A 18 11.50 -48.98 -34.19
CA PRO A 18 11.07 -50.38 -34.30
C PRO A 18 10.06 -50.79 -33.22
N PHE A 19 9.96 -50.03 -32.13
CA PHE A 19 9.04 -50.30 -31.03
C PHE A 19 8.00 -49.18 -30.90
N ARG A 20 6.73 -49.56 -30.71
CA ARG A 20 5.59 -48.65 -30.59
C ARG A 20 4.62 -49.11 -29.53
N ILE A 21 4.06 -48.16 -28.79
CA ILE A 21 2.93 -48.38 -27.86
C ILE A 21 1.68 -47.86 -28.56
N VAL A 22 0.65 -48.71 -28.66
CA VAL A 22 -0.57 -48.41 -29.41
C VAL A 22 -1.77 -48.49 -28.49
N LEU A 23 -2.58 -47.43 -28.46
CA LEU A 23 -3.88 -47.42 -27.80
C LEU A 23 -4.95 -47.91 -28.78
N GLN A 24 -5.60 -49.03 -28.44
CA GLN A 24 -6.73 -49.56 -29.19
C GLN A 24 -7.96 -49.65 -28.29
N ALA A 25 -8.99 -48.87 -28.62
CA ALA A 25 -10.27 -48.95 -27.93
C ALA A 25 -10.98 -50.28 -28.29
N PRO A 26 -11.54 -51.03 -27.32
CA PRO A 26 -12.24 -52.28 -27.60
C PRO A 26 -13.42 -52.05 -28.55
N GLY A 27 -13.37 -52.64 -29.75
CA GLY A 27 -14.39 -52.47 -30.79
C GLY A 27 -14.11 -51.38 -31.83
N SER A 28 -13.05 -50.58 -31.67
CA SER A 28 -12.60 -49.61 -32.68
C SER A 28 -11.61 -50.26 -33.66
N GLN A 29 -11.80 -50.02 -34.96
CA GLN A 29 -10.81 -50.39 -35.98
C GLN A 29 -9.64 -49.39 -36.07
N VAL A 30 -9.74 -48.25 -35.37
CA VAL A 30 -8.71 -47.21 -35.35
C VAL A 30 -7.84 -47.38 -34.12
N SER A 31 -6.56 -47.64 -34.35
CA SER A 31 -5.52 -47.73 -33.33
C SER A 31 -4.61 -46.50 -33.38
N TRP A 32 -4.27 -45.94 -32.22
CA TRP A 32 -3.48 -44.71 -32.13
C TRP A 32 -2.09 -45.02 -31.58
N VAL A 33 -1.03 -44.63 -32.28
CA VAL A 33 0.34 -44.73 -31.74
C VAL A 33 0.49 -43.64 -30.68
N ILE A 34 0.72 -44.04 -29.43
CA ILE A 34 0.80 -43.13 -28.28
C ILE A 34 2.23 -42.87 -27.81
N ALA A 35 3.15 -43.77 -28.12
CA ALA A 35 4.58 -43.58 -27.93
C ALA A 35 5.36 -44.49 -28.90
N SER A 36 6.60 -44.12 -29.20
CA SER A 36 7.50 -44.93 -30.01
C SER A 36 8.94 -44.76 -29.54
N GLY A 37 9.82 -45.72 -29.81
CA GLY A 37 11.21 -45.66 -29.37
C GLY A 37 12.16 -46.45 -30.27
N ALA A 38 13.40 -45.98 -30.32
CA ALA A 38 14.47 -46.57 -31.12
C ALA A 38 14.97 -47.90 -30.53
N SER A 39 14.80 -48.09 -29.22
CA SER A 39 15.21 -49.29 -28.48
C SER A 39 14.09 -49.86 -27.59
N LEU A 40 14.22 -51.13 -27.20
CA LEU A 40 13.28 -51.78 -26.27
C LEU A 40 13.31 -51.13 -24.88
N GLU A 41 14.48 -50.67 -24.43
CA GLU A 41 14.66 -50.00 -23.14
C GLU A 41 13.91 -48.65 -23.10
N GLU A 42 14.02 -47.87 -24.16
CA GLU A 42 13.31 -46.59 -24.32
C GLU A 42 11.79 -46.77 -24.29
N VAL A 43 11.26 -47.76 -25.03
CA VAL A 43 9.82 -48.04 -25.02
C VAL A 43 9.35 -48.62 -23.69
N LYS A 44 10.17 -49.40 -22.99
CA LYS A 44 9.86 -49.83 -21.62
C LYS A 44 9.78 -48.65 -20.66
N THR A 45 10.67 -47.66 -20.79
CA THR A 45 10.59 -46.43 -20.00
C THR A 45 9.29 -45.67 -20.28
N HIS A 46 8.90 -45.53 -21.55
CA HIS A 46 7.61 -44.93 -21.94
C HIS A 46 6.41 -45.72 -21.36
N TRP A 47 6.48 -47.04 -21.38
CA TRP A 47 5.43 -47.90 -20.81
C TRP A 47 5.34 -47.74 -19.28
N CYS A 48 6.45 -47.80 -18.56
CA CYS A 48 6.47 -47.58 -17.11
C CYS A 48 5.93 -46.20 -16.73
N TRP A 49 6.23 -45.16 -17.52
CA TRP A 49 5.65 -43.84 -17.30
C TRP A 49 4.12 -43.85 -17.44
N LEU A 50 3.58 -44.51 -18.47
CA LEU A 50 2.13 -44.65 -18.68
C LEU A 50 1.47 -45.45 -17.57
N GLU A 51 2.12 -46.51 -17.08
CA GLU A 51 1.62 -47.31 -15.96
C GLU A 51 1.49 -46.47 -14.69
N VAL A 52 2.52 -45.71 -14.35
CA VAL A 52 2.55 -44.89 -13.12
C VAL A 52 1.63 -43.68 -13.20
N ASN A 53 1.58 -43.00 -14.35
CA ASN A 53 0.95 -41.68 -14.46
C ASN A 53 -0.46 -41.70 -15.06
N LEU A 54 -0.82 -42.76 -15.81
CA LEU A 54 -2.06 -42.78 -16.60
C LEU A 54 -2.99 -43.93 -16.24
N LEU A 55 -2.51 -45.18 -16.12
CA LEU A 55 -3.37 -46.37 -15.97
C LEU A 55 -4.34 -46.29 -14.79
N ASP A 56 -3.86 -45.88 -13.62
CA ASP A 56 -4.71 -45.77 -12.41
C ASP A 56 -5.80 -44.69 -12.55
N SER A 57 -5.60 -43.68 -13.39
CA SER A 57 -6.61 -42.66 -13.64
C SER A 57 -7.73 -43.13 -14.59
N LEU A 58 -7.48 -44.19 -15.37
CA LEU A 58 -8.44 -44.72 -16.33
C LEU A 58 -9.57 -45.50 -15.63
N SER A 59 -9.32 -46.07 -14.46
CA SER A 59 -10.33 -46.84 -13.70
C SER A 59 -11.52 -46.00 -13.22
N VAL A 60 -11.39 -44.67 -13.28
CA VAL A 60 -12.44 -43.71 -12.89
C VAL A 60 -13.52 -43.59 -13.97
N PHE A 61 -13.16 -43.83 -15.24
CA PHE A 61 -14.08 -43.63 -16.35
C PHE A 61 -14.90 -44.90 -16.59
N GLU A 62 -16.23 -44.77 -16.52
CA GLU A 62 -17.16 -45.87 -16.79
C GLU A 62 -17.32 -46.13 -18.30
N ASN A 63 -17.14 -45.09 -19.13
CA ASN A 63 -17.27 -45.16 -20.59
C ASN A 63 -15.90 -45.28 -21.29
N LYS A 64 -15.80 -46.25 -22.22
CA LYS A 64 -14.58 -46.55 -22.99
C LYS A 64 -14.22 -45.46 -24.01
N GLU A 65 -15.21 -44.73 -24.52
CA GLU A 65 -14.97 -43.59 -25.40
C GLU A 65 -14.36 -42.41 -24.63
N ASP A 66 -14.77 -42.23 -23.37
CA ASP A 66 -14.23 -41.18 -22.49
C ASP A 66 -12.77 -41.46 -22.12
N ILE A 67 -12.43 -42.73 -21.87
CA ILE A 67 -11.03 -43.19 -21.70
C ILE A 67 -10.21 -42.82 -22.94
N THR A 68 -10.71 -43.15 -24.13
CA THR A 68 -9.99 -42.89 -25.39
C THR A 68 -9.79 -41.39 -25.63
N SER A 69 -10.82 -40.59 -25.37
CA SER A 69 -10.78 -39.12 -25.49
C SER A 69 -9.81 -38.49 -24.49
N PHE A 70 -9.84 -38.95 -23.23
CA PHE A 70 -8.94 -38.49 -22.18
C PHE A 70 -7.47 -38.83 -22.49
N VAL A 71 -7.18 -40.07 -22.87
CA VAL A 71 -5.81 -40.50 -23.18
C VAL A 71 -5.27 -39.75 -24.41
N ASN A 72 -6.07 -39.65 -25.48
CA ASN A 72 -5.67 -38.93 -26.69
C ASN A 72 -5.46 -37.43 -26.43
N GLY A 73 -6.37 -36.81 -25.67
CA GLY A 73 -6.20 -35.45 -25.19
C GLY A 73 -4.91 -35.29 -24.42
N LYS A 74 -4.59 -36.22 -23.51
CA LYS A 74 -3.43 -36.14 -22.62
C LYS A 74 -2.13 -36.20 -23.39
N ILE A 75 -2.01 -37.15 -24.30
CA ILE A 75 -0.83 -37.32 -25.13
C ILE A 75 -0.64 -36.13 -26.05
N LYS A 76 -1.70 -35.64 -26.71
CA LYS A 76 -1.63 -34.43 -27.54
C LYS A 76 -1.16 -33.20 -26.75
N GLY A 77 -1.62 -33.07 -25.51
CA GLY A 77 -1.19 -32.00 -24.61
C GLY A 77 0.29 -32.09 -24.24
N LEU A 78 0.80 -33.30 -23.97
CA LEU A 78 2.21 -33.53 -23.63
C LEU A 78 3.13 -33.28 -24.84
N ILE A 79 2.76 -33.78 -26.03
CA ILE A 79 3.51 -33.56 -27.27
C ILE A 79 3.63 -32.06 -27.58
N ALA A 80 2.53 -31.30 -27.39
CA ALA A 80 2.51 -29.86 -27.60
C ALA A 80 3.36 -29.06 -26.58
N ASP A 81 3.66 -29.62 -25.41
CA ASP A 81 4.56 -29.00 -24.42
C ASP A 81 6.03 -29.42 -24.66
N GLU A 82 6.33 -30.67 -25.05
CA GLU A 82 7.71 -31.12 -25.34
C GLU A 82 8.30 -30.50 -26.61
N SER A 83 7.50 -30.34 -27.66
CA SER A 83 7.95 -29.70 -28.91
C SER A 83 8.14 -28.18 -28.79
N GLY A 84 7.73 -27.57 -27.67
CA GLY A 84 7.89 -26.14 -27.34
C GLY A 84 9.11 -25.80 -26.47
N GLY A 85 10.02 -26.75 -26.24
CA GLY A 85 11.20 -26.61 -25.36
C GLY A 85 12.28 -25.60 -25.80
N GLN A 86 12.18 -25.04 -27.01
CA GLN A 86 12.85 -23.80 -27.40
C GLN A 86 11.76 -22.76 -27.58
N GLN A 87 11.72 -21.74 -26.71
CA GLN A 87 10.69 -20.68 -26.65
C GLN A 87 10.11 -20.33 -28.03
N ASP A 88 9.04 -21.02 -28.42
CA ASP A 88 8.31 -20.74 -29.65
C ASP A 88 7.47 -19.46 -29.41
N PRO A 89 7.80 -18.34 -30.07
CA PRO A 89 7.09 -17.08 -29.87
C PRO A 89 5.61 -17.17 -30.31
N GLU A 90 5.27 -18.07 -31.23
CA GLU A 90 3.92 -18.23 -31.75
C GLU A 90 3.01 -18.95 -30.74
N GLY A 91 3.45 -20.09 -30.19
CA GLY A 91 2.72 -20.80 -29.13
C GLY A 91 2.52 -19.97 -27.86
N TYR A 92 3.50 -19.13 -27.48
CA TYR A 92 3.35 -18.20 -26.35
C TYR A 92 2.31 -17.10 -26.64
N ARG A 93 2.34 -16.51 -27.83
CA ARG A 93 1.35 -15.49 -28.25
C ARG A 93 -0.06 -16.05 -28.27
N GLU A 94 -0.24 -17.27 -28.78
CA GLU A 94 -1.54 -17.92 -28.79
C GLU A 94 -2.05 -18.21 -27.36
N ALA A 95 -1.16 -18.65 -26.46
CA ALA A 95 -1.49 -18.88 -25.06
C ALA A 95 -1.95 -17.59 -24.34
N VAL A 96 -1.31 -16.45 -24.62
CA VAL A 96 -1.70 -15.14 -24.08
C VAL A 96 -3.07 -14.71 -24.59
N VAL A 97 -3.32 -14.81 -25.91
CA VAL A 97 -4.63 -14.46 -26.49
C VAL A 97 -5.74 -15.34 -25.91
N ARG A 98 -5.50 -16.64 -25.75
CA ARG A 98 -6.48 -17.57 -25.16
C ARG A 98 -6.71 -17.28 -23.67
N LEU A 99 -5.69 -16.89 -22.92
CA LEU A 99 -5.81 -16.47 -21.52
C LEU A 99 -6.71 -15.23 -21.40
N GLU A 100 -6.45 -14.19 -22.18
CA GLU A 100 -7.22 -12.94 -22.19
C GLU A 100 -8.68 -13.18 -22.57
N GLN A 101 -8.94 -13.91 -23.67
CA GLN A 101 -10.29 -14.22 -24.13
C GLN A 101 -11.10 -15.05 -23.12
N ARG A 102 -10.45 -15.97 -22.39
CA ARG A 102 -11.15 -16.94 -21.54
C ARG A 102 -11.42 -16.42 -20.13
N PHE A 103 -10.54 -15.58 -19.59
CA PHE A 103 -10.56 -15.14 -18.19
C PHE A 103 -10.73 -13.63 -18.01
N GLY A 104 -10.62 -12.81 -19.06
CA GLY A 104 -10.88 -11.36 -18.99
C GLY A 104 -9.93 -10.63 -18.03
N LEU A 105 -8.67 -11.06 -17.97
CA LEU A 105 -7.67 -10.53 -17.03
C LEU A 105 -7.22 -9.11 -17.40
N PRO A 106 -6.83 -8.26 -16.43
CA PRO A 106 -6.33 -6.92 -16.71
C PRO A 106 -5.11 -6.92 -17.64
N PRO A 107 -4.90 -5.88 -18.49
CA PRO A 107 -3.79 -5.80 -19.46
C PRO A 107 -2.38 -5.83 -18.84
N ARG A 108 -2.29 -5.72 -17.50
CA ARG A 108 -1.04 -5.73 -16.72
C ARG A 108 -0.59 -7.15 -16.34
N GLU A 109 -1.42 -8.18 -16.54
CA GLU A 109 -1.09 -9.57 -16.25
C GLU A 109 -0.19 -10.17 -17.34
N LYS A 110 1.05 -10.55 -16.99
CA LYS A 110 1.95 -11.26 -17.89
C LYS A 110 1.94 -12.76 -17.60
N LEU A 111 1.72 -13.57 -18.64
CA LEU A 111 1.83 -15.03 -18.59
C LEU A 111 3.28 -15.45 -18.35
N ILE A 112 3.51 -16.26 -17.34
CA ILE A 112 4.84 -16.73 -16.91
C ILE A 112 5.06 -18.15 -17.42
N ALA A 113 4.09 -19.02 -17.18
CA ALA A 113 4.15 -20.41 -17.62
C ALA A 113 2.76 -20.90 -18.02
N ARG A 114 2.73 -21.82 -18.98
CA ARG A 114 1.56 -22.62 -19.34
C ARG A 114 1.95 -24.07 -19.10
N LEU A 115 1.15 -24.78 -18.30
CA LEU A 115 1.40 -26.16 -17.92
C LEU A 115 0.20 -27.03 -18.30
N THR A 116 0.45 -28.18 -18.89
CA THR A 116 -0.59 -29.19 -19.12
C THR A 116 -0.80 -30.04 -17.86
N CYS A 117 -2.02 -30.07 -17.32
CA CYS A 117 -2.33 -30.82 -16.10
C CYS A 117 -3.79 -31.27 -16.05
N CYS A 118 -4.15 -32.07 -15.04
CA CYS A 118 -5.52 -32.48 -14.78
C CYS A 118 -6.00 -31.92 -13.44
N LEU A 119 -7.18 -31.28 -13.41
CA LEU A 119 -7.85 -30.87 -12.18
C LEU A 119 -8.82 -31.97 -11.72
N TRP A 120 -8.69 -32.40 -10.47
CA TRP A 120 -9.61 -33.35 -9.86
C TRP A 120 -10.82 -32.63 -9.27
N LYS A 121 -12.02 -33.06 -9.67
CA LYS A 121 -13.28 -32.68 -9.04
C LYS A 121 -14.01 -33.96 -8.67
N THR A 122 -14.17 -34.18 -7.35
CA THR A 122 -14.57 -35.46 -6.74
C THR A 122 -13.62 -36.59 -7.13
N HIS A 123 -13.98 -37.43 -8.09
CA HIS A 123 -13.15 -38.55 -8.56
C HIS A 123 -12.73 -38.42 -10.02
N VAL A 124 -13.31 -37.51 -10.81
CA VAL A 124 -13.05 -37.45 -12.26
C VAL A 124 -11.95 -36.44 -12.60
N PRO A 125 -10.84 -36.86 -13.23
CA PRO A 125 -9.79 -35.95 -13.67
C PRO A 125 -10.25 -35.19 -14.91
N ARG A 126 -10.16 -33.86 -14.87
CA ARG A 126 -10.47 -32.98 -16.00
C ARG A 126 -9.20 -32.45 -16.58
N GLN A 127 -8.85 -32.93 -17.77
CA GLN A 127 -7.63 -32.49 -18.45
C GLN A 127 -7.78 -31.05 -18.94
N GLY A 128 -6.77 -30.22 -18.70
CA GLY A 128 -6.76 -28.85 -19.15
C GLY A 128 -5.39 -28.22 -19.14
N TRP A 129 -5.39 -26.89 -19.27
CA TRP A 129 -4.20 -26.06 -19.19
C TRP A 129 -4.28 -25.19 -17.94
N MET A 130 -3.18 -25.16 -17.21
CA MET A 130 -2.93 -24.23 -16.14
C MET A 130 -2.08 -23.08 -16.67
N TYR A 131 -2.52 -21.85 -16.44
CA TYR A 131 -1.82 -20.64 -16.80
C TYR A 131 -1.37 -19.95 -15.52
N LEU A 132 -0.07 -19.74 -15.40
CA LEU A 132 0.54 -19.07 -14.26
C LEU A 132 0.88 -17.65 -14.68
N THR A 133 0.29 -16.66 -14.04
CA THR A 133 0.59 -15.23 -14.26
C THR A 133 1.25 -14.64 -13.02
N HIS A 134 1.56 -13.35 -13.08
CA HIS A 134 2.18 -12.62 -11.97
C HIS A 134 1.30 -12.58 -10.71
N ASN A 135 -0.03 -12.48 -10.84
CA ASN A 135 -0.93 -12.35 -9.68
C ASN A 135 -1.97 -13.47 -9.60
N HIS A 136 -2.16 -14.27 -10.65
CA HIS A 136 -3.17 -15.31 -10.69
C HIS A 136 -2.63 -16.66 -11.18
N MET A 137 -3.26 -17.70 -10.68
CA MET A 137 -3.26 -19.05 -11.20
C MET A 137 -4.61 -19.29 -11.87
N ALA A 138 -4.62 -19.53 -13.18
CA ALA A 138 -5.83 -19.86 -13.93
C ALA A 138 -5.78 -21.29 -14.42
N PHE A 139 -6.92 -21.97 -14.48
CA PHE A 139 -7.04 -23.30 -15.08
C PHE A 139 -8.27 -23.39 -15.97
N TYR A 140 -8.07 -23.93 -17.17
CA TYR A 140 -9.11 -24.12 -18.18
C TYR A 140 -9.15 -25.58 -18.63
N SER A 141 -10.32 -26.19 -18.62
CA SER A 141 -10.58 -27.49 -19.22
C SER A 141 -11.89 -27.47 -20.00
N TYR A 142 -11.89 -28.11 -21.17
CA TYR A 142 -13.09 -28.43 -21.91
C TYR A 142 -12.99 -29.89 -22.34
N LEU A 143 -13.67 -30.76 -21.60
CA LEU A 143 -13.66 -32.20 -21.84
C LEU A 143 -15.09 -32.73 -21.68
N LEU A 144 -15.52 -33.60 -22.60
CA LEU A 144 -16.88 -34.18 -22.62
C LEU A 144 -18.00 -33.12 -22.60
N GLY A 145 -17.83 -32.04 -23.37
CA GLY A 145 -18.80 -30.94 -23.46
C GLY A 145 -18.94 -30.08 -22.19
N LYS A 146 -18.16 -30.35 -21.14
CA LYS A 146 -18.20 -29.60 -19.87
C LYS A 146 -17.01 -28.67 -19.76
N GLU A 147 -17.29 -27.37 -19.75
CA GLU A 147 -16.30 -26.33 -19.51
C GLU A 147 -16.02 -26.17 -18.01
N VAL A 148 -14.74 -26.05 -17.64
CA VAL A 148 -14.29 -25.68 -16.31
C VAL A 148 -13.31 -24.53 -16.42
N LYS A 149 -13.66 -23.41 -15.78
CA LYS A 149 -12.79 -22.26 -15.58
C LYS A 149 -12.54 -22.09 -14.09
N LEU A 150 -11.28 -22.00 -13.72
CA LEU A 150 -10.83 -21.65 -12.38
C LEU A 150 -9.89 -20.47 -12.51
N LEU A 151 -10.12 -19.43 -11.72
CA LEU A 151 -9.21 -18.30 -11.59
C LEU A 151 -8.97 -18.10 -10.09
N LEU A 152 -7.71 -18.13 -9.69
CA LEU A 152 -7.31 -18.09 -8.30
C LEU A 152 -6.20 -17.05 -8.12
N PRO A 153 -6.44 -15.95 -7.39
CA PRO A 153 -5.37 -15.02 -7.04
C PRO A 153 -4.32 -15.72 -6.16
N TRP A 154 -3.03 -15.48 -6.42
CA TRP A 154 -1.96 -16.03 -5.58
C TRP A 154 -2.07 -15.58 -4.12
N ALA A 155 -2.63 -14.40 -3.87
CA ALA A 155 -2.92 -13.87 -2.53
C ALA A 155 -3.94 -14.72 -1.73
N GLU A 156 -4.77 -15.53 -2.39
CA GLU A 156 -5.73 -16.42 -1.75
C GLU A 156 -5.18 -17.83 -1.50
N VAL A 157 -4.01 -18.16 -2.07
CA VAL A 157 -3.35 -19.44 -1.90
C VAL A 157 -2.71 -19.48 -0.52
N THR A 158 -3.21 -20.37 0.33
CA THR A 158 -2.72 -20.54 1.71
C THR A 158 -1.69 -21.65 1.85
N GLY A 159 -1.61 -22.54 0.86
CA GLY A 159 -0.62 -23.60 0.85
C GLY A 159 -0.59 -24.35 -0.47
N VAL A 160 0.60 -24.78 -0.85
CA VAL A 160 0.86 -25.63 -2.01
C VAL A 160 1.70 -26.80 -1.53
N GLU A 161 1.23 -28.02 -1.71
CA GLU A 161 1.94 -29.24 -1.29
C GLU A 161 1.87 -30.32 -2.37
N ARG A 162 2.94 -31.11 -2.48
CA ARG A 162 2.95 -32.35 -3.26
C ARG A 162 2.47 -33.47 -2.35
N VAL A 163 1.41 -34.15 -2.76
CA VAL A 163 0.77 -35.22 -1.99
C VAL A 163 0.54 -36.45 -2.85
N CYS A 164 0.34 -37.58 -2.19
CA CYS A 164 -0.22 -38.78 -2.79
C CYS A 164 -1.69 -38.89 -2.36
N VAL A 165 -2.60 -39.10 -3.31
CA VAL A 165 -4.04 -39.24 -3.03
C VAL A 165 -4.50 -40.60 -3.51
N GLY A 166 -4.71 -41.52 -2.56
CA GLY A 166 -5.00 -42.92 -2.88
C GLY A 166 -3.79 -43.58 -3.54
N ARG A 167 -3.96 -44.04 -4.79
CA ARG A 167 -2.88 -44.62 -5.62
C ARG A 167 -2.26 -43.62 -6.60
N VAL A 168 -2.85 -42.44 -6.76
CA VAL A 168 -2.30 -41.39 -7.62
C VAL A 168 -1.14 -40.71 -6.90
N THR A 169 0.05 -40.88 -7.45
CA THR A 169 1.27 -40.18 -7.01
C THR A 169 1.37 -38.83 -7.75
N ASP A 170 2.17 -37.91 -7.22
CA ASP A 170 2.40 -36.59 -7.85
C ASP A 170 1.13 -35.77 -8.07
N VAL A 171 0.44 -35.52 -6.96
CA VAL A 171 -0.69 -34.58 -6.90
C VAL A 171 -0.22 -33.27 -6.28
N LEU A 172 -0.32 -32.18 -7.04
CA LEU A 172 -0.20 -30.81 -6.57
C LEU A 172 -1.52 -30.40 -5.91
N ARG A 173 -1.49 -30.22 -4.59
CA ARG A 173 -2.64 -29.72 -3.85
C ARG A 173 -2.47 -28.25 -3.55
N VAL A 174 -3.40 -27.47 -4.07
CA VAL A 174 -3.52 -26.03 -3.80
C VAL A 174 -4.65 -25.82 -2.80
N ARG A 175 -4.32 -25.25 -1.65
CA ARG A 175 -5.27 -24.86 -0.61
C ARG A 175 -5.54 -23.37 -0.67
N THR A 176 -6.81 -23.03 -0.53
CA THR A 176 -7.30 -21.67 -0.30
C THR A 176 -8.08 -21.64 1.02
N ARG A 177 -8.49 -20.46 1.47
CA ARG A 177 -9.25 -20.30 2.74
C ARG A 177 -10.54 -21.12 2.80
N THR A 178 -11.16 -21.39 1.64
CA THR A 178 -12.49 -22.03 1.57
C THR A 178 -12.48 -23.36 0.85
N ARG A 179 -11.44 -23.65 0.06
CA ARG A 179 -11.45 -24.73 -0.93
C ARG A 179 -10.07 -25.36 -1.05
N GLN A 180 -10.07 -26.68 -1.23
CA GLN A 180 -8.89 -27.44 -1.64
C GLN A 180 -9.08 -27.90 -3.09
N ARG A 181 -8.01 -27.83 -3.89
CA ARG A 181 -8.00 -28.26 -5.29
C ARG A 181 -6.76 -29.09 -5.55
N ASP A 182 -6.99 -30.27 -6.13
CA ASP A 182 -5.94 -31.24 -6.39
C ASP A 182 -5.71 -31.30 -7.91
N PHE A 183 -4.46 -31.11 -8.32
CA PHE A 183 -4.01 -31.17 -9.71
C PHE A 183 -2.97 -32.27 -9.86
N SER A 184 -2.91 -32.94 -11.00
CA SER A 184 -1.94 -34.03 -11.22
C SER A 184 -1.55 -34.16 -12.68
N MET A 185 -0.68 -35.15 -12.96
CA MET A 185 -0.22 -35.49 -14.30
C MET A 185 0.46 -34.28 -14.97
N PHE A 186 1.36 -33.62 -14.27
CA PHE A 186 2.23 -32.62 -14.88
C PHE A 186 3.28 -33.32 -15.73
N LEU A 187 3.78 -32.67 -16.79
CA LEU A 187 4.89 -33.21 -17.59
C LEU A 187 6.15 -33.35 -16.72
N SER A 188 6.47 -32.29 -15.98
CA SER A 188 7.49 -32.27 -14.93
C SER A 188 6.85 -31.70 -13.66
N MET A 189 6.59 -32.56 -12.68
CA MET A 189 6.05 -32.13 -11.39
C MET A 189 7.05 -31.24 -10.65
N ASP A 190 8.34 -31.52 -10.77
CA ASP A 190 9.38 -30.76 -10.07
C ASP A 190 9.47 -29.32 -10.61
N ASP A 191 9.42 -29.13 -11.94
CA ASP A 191 9.44 -27.78 -12.54
C ASP A 191 8.14 -27.01 -12.27
N ALA A 192 6.99 -27.71 -12.30
CA ALA A 192 5.70 -27.15 -11.97
C ALA A 192 5.68 -26.67 -10.50
N MET A 193 6.14 -27.51 -9.56
CA MET A 193 6.27 -27.16 -8.15
C MET A 193 7.23 -25.99 -7.96
N ALA A 194 8.43 -26.02 -8.57
CA ALA A 194 9.39 -24.93 -8.46
C ALA A 194 8.80 -23.59 -8.91
N THR A 195 8.14 -23.57 -10.07
CA THR A 195 7.52 -22.36 -10.62
C THR A 195 6.35 -21.86 -9.74
N ILE A 196 5.46 -22.77 -9.31
CA ILE A 196 4.30 -22.41 -8.50
C ILE A 196 4.73 -21.95 -7.10
N THR A 197 5.70 -22.61 -6.49
CA THR A 197 6.27 -22.19 -5.20
C THR A 197 6.98 -20.85 -5.32
N GLN A 198 7.75 -20.62 -6.40
CA GLN A 198 8.38 -19.32 -6.64
C GLN A 198 7.34 -18.20 -6.81
N LEU A 199 6.26 -18.45 -7.54
CA LEU A 199 5.19 -17.45 -7.72
C LEU A 199 4.38 -17.22 -6.46
N THR A 200 4.17 -18.28 -5.67
CA THR A 200 3.56 -18.15 -4.35
C THR A 200 4.47 -17.35 -3.42
N ASP A 201 5.78 -17.62 -3.40
CA ASP A 201 6.76 -16.85 -2.61
C ASP A 201 6.87 -15.40 -3.10
N LEU A 202 6.89 -15.15 -4.41
CA LEU A 202 6.90 -13.79 -4.97
C LEU A 202 5.60 -13.05 -4.70
N ALA A 203 4.45 -13.71 -4.78
CA ALA A 203 3.17 -13.13 -4.40
C ALA A 203 3.14 -12.84 -2.90
N LEU A 204 3.63 -13.76 -2.06
CA LEU A 204 3.81 -13.53 -0.62
C LEU A 204 4.76 -12.36 -0.36
N ARG A 205 5.85 -12.20 -1.12
CA ARG A 205 6.79 -11.07 -1.05
C ARG A 205 6.27 -9.76 -1.65
N ARG A 206 5.19 -9.80 -2.43
CA ARG A 206 4.47 -8.61 -2.93
C ARG A 206 3.36 -8.20 -1.98
N VAL A 207 2.74 -9.17 -1.31
CA VAL A 207 1.79 -9.00 -0.23
C VAL A 207 2.52 -8.59 1.07
N LEU A 208 3.74 -9.09 1.28
CA LEU A 208 4.70 -8.57 2.24
C LEU A 208 5.30 -7.29 1.65
N PRO A 209 5.28 -6.14 2.35
CA PRO A 209 5.82 -4.92 1.81
C PRO A 209 7.34 -5.05 1.67
N THR A 210 7.88 -5.02 0.45
CA THR A 210 9.31 -4.73 0.22
C THR A 210 9.48 -3.75 -0.92
N ALA A 211 9.29 -2.47 -0.61
CA ALA A 211 10.12 -1.35 -1.08
C ALA A 211 9.63 -0.06 -0.40
N GLY A 212 10.30 0.37 0.67
CA GLY A 212 10.20 1.77 1.13
C GLY A 212 10.07 2.01 2.63
N LEU A 213 9.66 1.03 3.43
CA LEU A 213 9.46 1.23 4.87
C LEU A 213 10.45 0.40 5.67
N ARG A 214 11.15 1.04 6.60
CA ARG A 214 11.97 0.38 7.62
C ARG A 214 11.08 -0.61 8.37
N THR A 215 11.09 -1.87 7.95
CA THR A 215 10.41 -2.95 8.67
C THR A 215 11.07 -3.09 10.03
N PRO A 216 10.34 -2.94 11.16
CA PRO A 216 10.87 -3.38 12.43
C PRO A 216 11.21 -4.87 12.31
N HIS A 217 12.43 -5.21 12.70
CA HIS A 217 13.08 -6.53 12.56
C HIS A 217 12.32 -7.71 13.24
N THR A 218 11.12 -7.49 13.77
CA THR A 218 10.34 -8.46 14.54
C THR A 218 9.42 -9.36 13.69
N LEU A 219 9.07 -8.98 12.45
CA LEU A 219 8.17 -9.77 11.60
C LEU A 219 8.87 -10.80 10.69
N ILE A 220 10.20 -10.79 10.63
CA ILE A 220 10.97 -11.75 9.82
C ILE A 220 11.05 -13.14 10.51
N HIS A 221 10.71 -13.22 11.80
CA HIS A 221 10.91 -14.43 12.61
C HIS A 221 9.66 -15.14 13.11
N THR A 222 8.45 -14.67 12.79
CA THR A 222 7.23 -15.37 13.19
C THR A 222 6.52 -15.97 11.97
N ALA A 223 6.22 -17.26 12.05
CA ALA A 223 5.42 -17.96 11.05
C ALA A 223 4.18 -17.13 10.67
N LEU A 224 3.96 -16.91 9.37
CA LEU A 224 2.82 -16.19 8.82
C LEU A 224 1.52 -16.93 9.15
N THR A 225 0.94 -16.63 10.31
CA THR A 225 -0.33 -17.19 10.76
C THR A 225 -1.50 -16.44 10.14
N LYS A 226 -2.65 -17.10 9.99
CA LYS A 226 -3.92 -16.45 9.61
C LYS A 226 -4.21 -15.20 10.45
N ARG A 227 -3.89 -15.25 11.74
CA ARG A 227 -4.02 -14.15 12.69
C ARG A 227 -3.15 -12.94 12.29
N ALA A 228 -1.90 -13.16 11.89
CA ALA A 228 -1.03 -12.08 11.44
C ALA A 228 -1.54 -11.35 10.18
N LEU A 229 -2.22 -12.06 9.27
CA LEU A 229 -2.85 -11.44 8.09
C LEU A 229 -4.13 -10.67 8.44
N GLU A 230 -4.94 -11.18 9.37
CA GLU A 230 -6.12 -10.49 9.89
C GLU A 230 -5.73 -9.22 10.66
N ASP A 231 -4.70 -9.30 11.51
CA ASP A 231 -4.14 -8.16 12.24
C ASP A 231 -3.57 -7.10 11.28
N HIS A 232 -2.95 -7.54 10.17
CA HIS A 232 -2.46 -6.63 9.14
C HIS A 232 -3.59 -5.94 8.37
N ALA A 233 -4.63 -6.68 7.94
CA ALA A 233 -5.78 -6.12 7.25
C ALA A 233 -6.52 -5.11 8.13
N LEU A 234 -6.76 -5.48 9.39
CA LEU A 234 -7.32 -4.58 10.40
C LEU A 234 -6.46 -3.33 10.58
N THR A 235 -5.14 -3.49 10.64
CA THR A 235 -4.21 -2.35 10.73
C THR A 235 -4.38 -1.44 9.52
N GLN A 236 -4.32 -1.95 8.30
CA GLN A 236 -4.49 -1.12 7.10
C GLN A 236 -5.85 -0.38 7.07
N ASP A 237 -6.94 -1.06 7.46
CA ASP A 237 -8.27 -0.45 7.53
C ASP A 237 -8.31 0.70 8.56
N VAL A 238 -7.73 0.50 9.75
CA VAL A 238 -7.67 1.53 10.80
C VAL A 238 -6.79 2.71 10.37
N LEU A 239 -5.61 2.44 9.80
CA LEU A 239 -4.72 3.49 9.31
C LEU A 239 -5.38 4.32 8.22
N SER A 240 -6.11 3.67 7.30
CA SER A 240 -6.88 4.36 6.26
C SER A 240 -8.05 5.14 6.82
N LEU A 241 -8.77 4.62 7.81
CA LEU A 241 -9.94 5.26 8.41
C LEU A 241 -9.60 6.59 9.11
N PHE A 242 -8.42 6.65 9.74
CA PHE A 242 -8.00 7.81 10.52
C PHE A 242 -6.89 8.63 9.84
N GLY A 243 -6.39 8.20 8.67
CA GLY A 243 -5.28 8.86 7.98
C GLY A 243 -3.99 8.86 8.81
N LEU A 244 -3.68 7.75 9.49
CA LEU A 244 -2.49 7.63 10.35
C LEU A 244 -1.24 7.25 9.53
N PRO A 245 -0.03 7.48 10.08
CA PRO A 245 1.21 7.03 9.44
C PRO A 245 1.23 5.52 9.16
N ARG A 246 1.76 5.11 8.01
CA ARG A 246 1.83 3.69 7.59
C ARG A 246 2.71 2.81 8.49
N THR A 247 3.53 3.43 9.33
CA THR A 247 4.43 2.78 10.28
C THR A 247 3.74 2.36 11.57
N GLU A 248 2.53 2.86 11.83
CA GLU A 248 1.76 2.55 13.04
C GLU A 248 1.19 1.13 12.97
N SER A 249 1.16 0.45 14.12
CA SER A 249 0.52 -0.85 14.29
C SER A 249 -0.65 -0.77 15.26
N VAL A 250 -1.73 -1.49 14.98
CA VAL A 250 -2.89 -1.55 15.88
C VAL A 250 -2.59 -2.52 17.02
N CYS A 251 -2.56 -2.00 18.24
CA CYS A 251 -2.30 -2.77 19.45
C CYS A 251 -3.60 -3.28 20.09
N GLU A 252 -4.61 -2.42 20.19
CA GLU A 252 -5.86 -2.72 20.91
C GLU A 252 -7.08 -2.28 20.11
N VAL A 253 -8.15 -3.07 20.18
CA VAL A 253 -9.47 -2.72 19.64
C VAL A 253 -10.52 -3.03 20.69
N ARG A 254 -11.29 -2.01 21.11
CA ARG A 254 -12.30 -2.12 22.18
C ARG A 254 -13.59 -1.43 21.76
N VAL A 255 -14.72 -2.12 21.93
CA VAL A 255 -16.03 -1.49 21.83
C VAL A 255 -16.25 -0.63 23.07
N CYS A 256 -16.71 0.60 22.87
CA CYS A 256 -17.03 1.53 23.95
C CYS A 256 -18.05 2.58 23.51
N ALA A 257 -18.43 3.47 24.43
CA ALA A 257 -19.19 4.67 24.10
C ALA A 257 -18.44 5.92 24.58
N LEU A 258 -18.22 6.87 23.67
CA LEU A 258 -17.48 8.11 23.92
C LEU A 258 -18.45 9.25 24.19
N TRP A 259 -18.22 10.03 25.24
CA TRP A 259 -18.97 11.25 25.47
C TRP A 259 -18.71 12.28 24.36
N THR A 260 -19.77 12.63 23.63
CA THR A 260 -19.73 13.60 22.53
C THR A 260 -20.45 14.89 22.94
N PRO A 261 -19.74 16.03 23.09
CA PRO A 261 -20.33 17.28 23.58
C PRO A 261 -21.48 17.81 22.71
N HIS A 262 -21.36 17.66 21.39
CA HIS A 262 -22.33 18.13 20.40
C HIS A 262 -23.67 17.38 20.44
N LEU A 263 -23.65 16.09 20.80
CA LEU A 263 -24.88 15.30 21.02
C LEU A 263 -25.32 15.28 22.48
N ARG A 264 -24.47 15.77 23.39
CA ARG A 264 -24.66 15.71 24.86
C ARG A 264 -25.03 14.29 25.33
N SER A 265 -24.40 13.29 24.72
CA SER A 265 -24.67 11.87 24.96
C SER A 265 -23.41 11.02 24.73
N HIS A 266 -23.45 9.77 25.18
CA HIS A 266 -22.41 8.79 24.88
C HIS A 266 -22.69 8.14 23.51
N THR A 267 -21.84 8.43 22.55
CA THR A 267 -21.92 7.86 21.20
C THR A 267 -21.23 6.50 21.18
N HIS A 268 -21.95 5.46 20.79
CA HIS A 268 -21.39 4.10 20.67
C HIS A 268 -20.44 4.00 19.48
N GLY A 269 -19.33 3.29 19.68
CA GLY A 269 -18.32 3.09 18.65
C GLY A 269 -17.23 2.12 19.07
N THR A 270 -16.10 2.24 18.37
CA THR A 270 -14.92 1.41 18.60
C THR A 270 -13.72 2.31 18.85
N LEU A 271 -13.00 2.03 19.94
CA LEU A 271 -11.71 2.60 20.27
C LEU A 271 -10.60 1.70 19.73
N TYR A 272 -9.65 2.32 19.06
CA TYR A 272 -8.44 1.72 18.52
C TYR A 272 -7.24 2.36 19.22
N ALA A 273 -6.33 1.55 19.77
CA ALA A 273 -5.04 2.03 20.25
C ALA A 273 -3.95 1.55 19.30
N THR A 274 -3.13 2.48 18.84
CA THR A 274 -1.94 2.23 18.02
C THR A 274 -0.68 2.49 18.84
N ASP A 275 0.50 2.44 18.20
CA ASP A 275 1.78 2.72 18.85
C ASP A 275 1.84 4.14 19.40
N SER A 276 1.27 5.10 18.66
CA SER A 276 1.38 6.54 18.94
C SER A 276 0.03 7.25 19.08
N TYR A 277 -1.12 6.60 18.82
CA TYR A 277 -2.43 7.23 18.83
C TYR A 277 -3.52 6.43 19.54
N LEU A 278 -4.49 7.14 20.13
CA LEU A 278 -5.82 6.62 20.48
C LEU A 278 -6.84 7.18 19.50
N CYS A 279 -7.59 6.31 18.82
CA CYS A 279 -8.55 6.71 17.81
C CYS A 279 -9.93 6.13 18.15
N PHE A 280 -10.98 6.91 17.95
CA PHE A 280 -12.36 6.46 18.14
C PHE A 280 -13.17 6.70 16.87
N SER A 281 -13.93 5.69 16.45
CA SER A 281 -14.90 5.81 15.36
C SER A 281 -16.28 5.39 15.84
N SER A 282 -17.28 6.24 15.62
CA SER A 282 -18.68 5.95 15.90
C SER A 282 -19.19 4.79 15.05
N ARG A 283 -20.14 4.02 15.60
CA ARG A 283 -20.77 2.90 14.88
C ARG A 283 -21.49 3.37 13.61
N GLU A 284 -22.12 4.53 13.67
CA GLU A 284 -22.73 5.18 12.51
C GLU A 284 -21.69 6.04 11.79
N PRO A 285 -21.45 5.81 10.49
CA PRO A 285 -20.47 6.59 9.73
C PRO A 285 -20.79 8.09 9.73
N GLY A 286 -19.77 8.91 9.94
CA GLY A 286 -19.88 10.38 9.88
C GLY A 286 -20.48 11.04 11.12
N VAL A 287 -20.91 10.28 12.14
CA VAL A 287 -21.40 10.85 13.41
C VAL A 287 -20.24 11.44 14.21
N CYS A 288 -19.20 10.65 14.50
CA CYS A 288 -18.05 11.12 15.26
C CYS A 288 -16.81 10.26 15.02
N SER A 289 -15.71 10.90 14.62
CA SER A 289 -14.36 10.35 14.65
C SER A 289 -13.46 11.23 15.50
N LEU A 290 -12.55 10.63 16.25
CA LEU A 290 -11.62 11.33 17.14
C LEU A 290 -10.24 10.68 17.05
N ILE A 291 -9.20 11.49 16.99
CA ILE A 291 -7.79 11.05 16.97
C ILE A 291 -7.07 11.79 18.09
N ILE A 292 -6.46 11.07 19.02
CA ILE A 292 -5.71 11.60 20.14
C ILE A 292 -4.28 11.08 20.05
N PRO A 293 -3.31 11.92 19.64
CA PRO A 293 -1.90 11.56 19.74
C PRO A 293 -1.53 11.25 21.20
N LEU A 294 -0.89 10.11 21.45
CA LEU A 294 -0.44 9.72 22.79
C LEU A 294 0.59 10.69 23.35
N SER A 295 1.32 11.41 22.50
CA SER A 295 2.20 12.51 22.89
C SER A 295 1.48 13.66 23.61
N GLU A 296 0.18 13.82 23.36
CA GLU A 296 -0.69 14.83 23.98
C GLU A 296 -1.40 14.32 25.24
N VAL A 297 -1.36 13.02 25.53
CA VAL A 297 -2.03 12.41 26.68
C VAL A 297 -1.21 12.61 27.96
N LEU A 298 -1.86 13.19 28.98
CA LEU A 298 -1.31 13.47 30.30
C LEU A 298 -1.56 12.31 31.26
N SER A 299 -2.77 11.77 31.29
CA SER A 299 -3.15 10.63 32.13
C SER A 299 -4.31 9.86 31.50
N VAL A 300 -4.40 8.57 31.85
CA VAL A 300 -5.54 7.72 31.57
C VAL A 300 -5.97 7.12 32.91
N GLU A 301 -7.17 7.46 33.36
CA GLU A 301 -7.64 7.18 34.71
C GLU A 301 -8.92 6.37 34.70
N LYS A 302 -9.07 5.51 35.71
CA LYS A 302 -10.33 4.83 36.02
C LYS A 302 -11.10 5.77 36.95
N ALA A 303 -12.29 6.19 36.54
CA ALA A 303 -13.17 6.96 37.42
C ALA A 303 -14.15 6.05 38.15
N GLU A 304 -14.64 6.50 39.30
CA GLU A 304 -15.55 5.72 40.14
C GLU A 304 -16.84 5.36 39.39
N THR A 305 -17.18 4.08 39.40
CA THR A 305 -18.40 3.54 38.81
C THR A 305 -19.61 4.07 39.56
N SER A 306 -20.55 4.67 38.84
CA SER A 306 -21.84 5.09 39.39
C SER A 306 -22.98 4.36 38.68
N SER A 307 -24.18 4.36 39.28
CA SER A 307 -25.38 3.79 38.65
C SER A 307 -25.74 4.45 37.31
N VAL A 308 -25.25 5.67 37.07
CA VAL A 308 -25.47 6.45 35.84
C VAL A 308 -24.33 6.28 34.83
N LEU A 309 -23.11 5.95 35.28
CA LEU A 309 -21.91 5.81 34.45
C LEU A 309 -21.17 4.52 34.83
N PRO A 310 -21.41 3.41 34.11
CA PRO A 310 -20.70 2.16 34.36
C PRO A 310 -19.27 2.24 33.84
N ASP A 311 -18.31 2.08 34.75
CA ASP A 311 -16.88 1.88 34.51
C ASP A 311 -16.21 2.92 33.59
N PRO A 312 -16.29 4.23 33.92
CA PRO A 312 -15.74 5.27 33.08
C PRO A 312 -14.20 5.24 32.98
N VAL A 313 -13.69 5.46 31.77
CA VAL A 313 -12.28 5.74 31.47
C VAL A 313 -12.15 7.19 31.07
N ILE A 314 -11.26 7.92 31.73
CA ILE A 314 -10.99 9.33 31.45
C ILE A 314 -9.59 9.47 30.85
N VAL A 315 -9.51 9.98 29.62
CA VAL A 315 -8.25 10.30 28.94
C VAL A 315 -8.03 11.80 29.01
N SER A 316 -7.12 12.25 29.87
CA SER A 316 -6.76 13.66 30.02
C SER A 316 -5.67 14.04 29.03
N VAL A 317 -5.86 15.12 28.29
CA VAL A 317 -4.90 15.62 27.28
C VAL A 317 -4.41 17.02 27.62
N ARG A 318 -3.31 17.45 27.00
CA ARG A 318 -2.83 18.84 27.08
C ARG A 318 -3.93 19.81 26.65
N GLY A 319 -3.91 21.01 27.24
CA GLY A 319 -4.95 22.02 26.99
C GLY A 319 -6.20 21.88 27.87
N ARG A 320 -6.10 21.17 29.01
CA ARG A 320 -7.18 21.01 30.02
C ARG A 320 -8.46 20.36 29.47
N ARG A 321 -8.34 19.43 28.52
CA ARG A 321 -9.46 18.62 28.04
C ARG A 321 -9.34 17.19 28.54
N ALA A 322 -10.49 16.55 28.73
CA ALA A 322 -10.57 15.15 29.07
C ALA A 322 -11.67 14.48 28.23
N PHE A 323 -11.39 13.28 27.77
CA PHE A 323 -12.34 12.45 27.02
C PHE A 323 -12.84 11.33 27.91
N GLN A 324 -14.15 11.27 28.09
CA GLN A 324 -14.80 10.26 28.91
C GLN A 324 -15.38 9.17 28.03
N MET A 325 -15.03 7.93 28.35
CA MET A 325 -15.55 6.73 27.70
C MET A 325 -16.22 5.84 28.73
N VAL A 326 -17.29 5.15 28.36
CA VAL A 326 -18.01 4.19 29.20
C VAL A 326 -18.19 2.87 28.48
N GLY A 327 -18.44 1.80 29.24
CA GLY A 327 -18.68 0.47 28.68
C GLY A 327 -17.49 -0.08 27.89
N VAL A 328 -16.26 0.27 28.31
CA VAL A 328 -15.03 -0.23 27.69
C VAL A 328 -14.85 -1.70 28.08
N CYS A 329 -14.95 -2.59 27.10
CA CYS A 329 -14.67 -4.02 27.32
C CYS A 329 -13.20 -4.22 27.76
N ASP A 330 -12.93 -5.12 28.70
CA ASP A 330 -11.59 -5.37 29.27
C ASP A 330 -10.84 -4.11 29.68
N ARG A 331 -11.56 -3.18 30.34
CA ARG A 331 -11.10 -1.85 30.74
C ARG A 331 -9.70 -1.86 31.34
N ASP A 332 -9.46 -2.74 32.31
CA ASP A 332 -8.23 -2.72 33.10
C ASP A 332 -7.01 -3.08 32.25
N THR A 333 -7.14 -4.06 31.35
CA THR A 333 -6.11 -4.44 30.38
C THR A 333 -5.80 -3.31 29.41
N LEU A 334 -6.82 -2.60 28.91
CA LEU A 334 -6.62 -1.43 28.05
C LEU A 334 -5.81 -0.34 28.78
N LEU A 335 -6.19 -0.03 30.03
CA LEU A 335 -5.51 1.01 30.80
C LEU A 335 -4.04 0.67 31.05
N GLU A 336 -3.73 -0.58 31.43
CA GLU A 336 -2.35 -1.03 31.61
C GLU A 336 -1.55 -0.88 30.31
N ALA A 337 -2.08 -1.39 29.20
CA ALA A 337 -1.41 -1.33 27.90
C ALA A 337 -1.15 0.11 27.41
N VAL A 338 -2.14 1.01 27.55
CA VAL A 338 -2.00 2.41 27.16
C VAL A 338 -1.05 3.15 28.10
N THR A 339 -1.10 2.88 29.41
CA THR A 339 -0.20 3.49 30.39
C THR A 339 1.25 3.10 30.14
N ASP A 340 1.52 1.84 29.81
CA ASP A 340 2.86 1.37 29.47
C ASP A 340 3.39 2.00 28.19
N ARG A 341 2.55 2.13 27.15
CA ARG A 341 2.91 2.87 25.93
C ARG A 341 3.23 4.34 26.22
N LEU A 342 2.45 5.01 27.07
CA LEU A 342 2.74 6.39 27.46
C LEU A 342 4.08 6.53 28.18
N ARG A 343 4.44 5.58 29.05
CA ARG A 343 5.75 5.53 29.71
C ARG A 343 6.88 5.37 28.68
N MET A 344 6.72 4.44 27.74
CA MET A 344 7.69 4.20 26.66
C MET A 344 7.90 5.43 25.77
N LEU A 345 6.81 6.09 25.38
CA LEU A 345 6.89 7.30 24.56
C LEU A 345 7.57 8.45 25.31
N ARG A 346 7.26 8.65 26.60
CA ARG A 346 7.93 9.66 27.44
C ARG A 346 9.42 9.37 27.60
N TRP A 347 9.79 8.10 27.77
CA TRP A 347 11.19 7.68 27.85
C TRP A 347 11.95 7.96 26.55
N LYS A 348 11.38 7.60 25.39
CA LYS A 348 11.96 7.93 24.08
C LYS A 348 12.19 9.44 23.93
N HIS A 349 11.18 10.26 24.22
CA HIS A 349 11.30 11.72 24.15
C HIS A 349 12.37 12.29 25.09
N ALA A 350 12.54 11.72 26.28
CA ALA A 350 13.57 12.14 27.22
C ALA A 350 14.99 11.85 26.70
N ILE A 351 15.21 10.71 26.03
CA ILE A 351 16.51 10.38 25.43
C ILE A 351 16.86 11.32 24.28
N TYR A 352 15.91 11.59 23.38
CA TYR A 352 16.14 12.51 22.26
C TYR A 352 16.47 13.92 22.74
N LYS A 353 15.83 14.39 23.82
CA LYS A 353 16.21 15.65 24.47
C LYS A 353 17.57 15.60 25.16
N GLY A 354 17.95 14.46 25.73
CA GLY A 354 19.25 14.26 26.39
C GLY A 354 20.45 14.25 25.43
N GLN A 355 20.31 13.68 24.23
CA GLN A 355 21.37 13.65 23.21
C GLN A 355 21.66 15.04 22.61
N HIS A 356 20.67 15.92 22.52
CA HIS A 356 20.87 17.29 22.02
C HIS A 356 21.53 18.25 23.02
N SER A 357 21.63 17.89 24.30
CA SER A 357 22.31 18.71 25.31
C SER A 357 23.84 18.57 25.31
N GLN A 358 24.43 17.66 24.51
CA GLN A 358 25.90 17.47 24.44
C GLN A 358 26.58 18.20 23.27
N HIS A 359 25.81 18.75 22.33
CA HIS A 359 26.33 19.57 21.21
C HIS A 359 25.56 20.89 21.11
N THR A 360 25.61 21.69 22.17
CA THR A 360 25.28 23.12 22.09
C THR A 360 26.56 23.87 21.78
N PRO A 361 26.77 24.44 20.58
CA PRO A 361 27.69 25.56 20.48
C PRO A 361 27.10 26.69 21.32
N LEU A 362 27.92 27.25 22.23
CA LEU A 362 27.56 28.36 23.11
C LEU A 362 26.99 29.54 22.30
N ILE A 363 25.67 29.63 22.23
CA ILE A 363 24.98 30.89 21.98
C ILE A 363 24.02 31.08 23.13
N SER A 364 24.43 31.95 24.06
CA SER A 364 23.66 32.35 25.22
C SER A 364 22.34 33.01 24.81
N PRO A 365 21.22 32.76 25.51
CA PRO A 365 20.00 33.52 25.33
C PRO A 365 20.08 34.82 26.13
N THR A 366 20.72 35.84 25.56
CA THR A 366 20.54 37.23 26.01
C THR A 366 19.72 37.99 24.96
N PRO A 367 18.59 38.61 25.34
CA PRO A 367 17.76 39.36 24.41
C PRO A 367 18.37 40.75 24.24
N TYR A 368 19.28 40.91 23.27
CA TYR A 368 19.70 42.25 22.86
C TYR A 368 18.73 42.78 21.80
N TYR A 369 17.91 43.75 22.21
CA TYR A 369 17.34 44.76 21.32
C TYR A 369 18.47 45.31 20.44
N THR A 370 18.45 45.03 19.14
CA THR A 370 19.31 45.76 18.20
C THR A 370 18.46 46.84 17.56
N PHE A 371 18.64 48.07 18.07
CA PHE A 371 18.24 49.29 17.38
C PHE A 371 18.98 49.32 16.03
N CYS A 372 18.23 49.59 14.96
CA CYS A 372 18.79 49.85 13.64
C CYS A 372 19.64 51.12 13.70
N TYR A 373 20.93 51.00 13.40
CA TYR A 373 21.71 52.10 12.86
C TYR A 373 22.16 51.69 11.46
N ASP A 374 21.80 52.51 10.48
CA ASP A 374 22.36 52.50 9.13
C ASP A 374 23.87 52.63 9.24
N THR A 375 24.59 51.58 8.84
CA THR A 375 25.98 51.71 8.39
C THR A 375 26.17 50.80 7.18
N ASP A 376 26.47 51.44 6.06
CA ASP A 376 26.86 50.82 4.80
C ASP A 376 28.12 49.95 4.99
N GLY A 377 28.06 48.69 4.55
CA GLY A 377 29.23 47.83 4.36
C GLY A 377 29.03 46.38 4.79
N GLU A 378 29.15 45.45 3.84
CA GLU A 378 29.23 43.98 4.02
C GLU A 378 27.92 43.21 4.29
N ALA A 379 26.89 43.44 3.47
CA ALA A 379 25.72 42.56 3.36
C ALA A 379 25.88 41.54 2.21
N ASP A 380 26.43 40.34 2.44
CA ASP A 380 26.14 39.21 1.50
C ASP A 380 26.37 37.75 2.00
N LYS A 381 26.63 37.47 3.28
CA LYS A 381 26.81 36.06 3.74
C LYS A 381 25.97 35.61 4.93
N SER A 382 25.54 36.52 5.79
CA SER A 382 24.85 36.19 7.04
C SER A 382 23.32 36.04 6.91
N GLN A 383 22.71 36.48 5.82
CA GLN A 383 21.25 36.36 5.59
C GLN A 383 20.80 35.02 4.99
N ARG A 384 21.71 34.16 4.51
CA ARG A 384 21.37 32.92 3.77
C ARG A 384 20.80 31.79 4.65
N HIS A 385 20.84 31.93 5.97
CA HIS A 385 20.59 30.82 6.91
C HIS A 385 19.45 31.05 7.90
N VAL A 386 18.64 32.10 7.72
CA VAL A 386 17.50 32.34 8.62
C VAL A 386 16.31 31.50 8.19
N ILE A 387 16.01 30.44 8.95
CA ILE A 387 14.77 29.66 8.82
C ILE A 387 13.59 30.59 9.11
N SER A 388 12.62 30.64 8.20
CA SER A 388 11.46 31.52 8.39
C SER A 388 10.57 31.00 9.52
N THR A 389 10.46 31.80 10.58
CA THR A 389 9.58 31.55 11.73
C THR A 389 8.17 32.10 11.54
N ARG A 390 7.87 32.69 10.37
CA ARG A 390 6.55 33.22 10.00
C ARG A 390 6.14 32.78 8.59
N PRO A 391 4.83 32.65 8.30
CA PRO A 391 4.35 32.40 6.94
C PRO A 391 4.75 33.53 5.98
N LEU A 392 5.13 33.19 4.75
CA LEU A 392 5.66 34.19 3.80
C LEU A 392 4.64 35.27 3.43
N ILE A 393 3.34 34.96 3.47
CA ILE A 393 2.29 35.95 3.19
C ILE A 393 2.28 37.09 4.23
N SER A 394 2.66 36.79 5.48
CA SER A 394 2.67 37.77 6.57
C SER A 394 3.81 38.79 6.46
N LEU A 395 4.93 38.40 5.83
CA LEU A 395 6.09 39.29 5.64
C LEU A 395 5.78 40.42 4.65
N ASN A 396 4.94 40.15 3.65
CA ASN A 396 4.53 41.12 2.62
C ASN A 396 3.32 41.98 3.00
N GLN A 397 2.48 41.51 3.94
CA GLN A 397 1.32 42.28 4.43
C GLN A 397 1.70 43.53 5.24
N SER A 398 2.98 43.67 5.60
CA SER A 398 3.55 44.89 6.18
C SER A 398 3.41 46.13 5.28
N ARG A 399 3.10 45.96 3.98
CA ARG A 399 3.01 47.08 3.02
C ARG A 399 1.61 47.71 2.87
N MET A 400 0.50 47.03 3.20
CA MET A 400 -0.87 47.63 3.22
C MET A 400 -1.86 46.71 3.97
N PRO A 401 -2.70 47.22 4.91
CA PRO A 401 -3.76 46.43 5.52
C PRO A 401 -4.89 46.17 4.51
N LYS A 402 -5.06 44.91 4.08
CA LYS A 402 -6.24 44.48 3.32
C LYS A 402 -7.45 44.46 4.25
N HIS A 403 -8.52 45.20 3.93
CA HIS A 403 -9.80 45.04 4.60
C HIS A 403 -10.34 43.61 4.37
N LYS A 404 -10.46 42.82 5.44
CA LYS A 404 -11.11 41.50 5.38
C LYS A 404 -12.53 41.64 4.85
N THR A 405 -12.86 40.87 3.81
CA THR A 405 -14.20 40.86 3.22
C THR A 405 -15.24 40.32 4.21
N ALA A 406 -16.50 40.70 4.05
CA ALA A 406 -17.59 40.16 4.86
C ALA A 406 -17.70 38.63 4.74
N ALA A 407 -17.36 38.07 3.57
CA ALA A 407 -17.33 36.63 3.34
C ALA A 407 -16.26 35.92 4.18
N GLU A 408 -15.03 36.46 4.26
CA GLU A 408 -13.97 35.87 5.10
C GLU A 408 -14.35 35.92 6.59
N ARG A 409 -14.91 37.03 7.08
CA ARG A 409 -15.38 37.13 8.47
C ARG A 409 -16.48 36.11 8.81
N ARG A 410 -17.40 35.84 7.87
CA ARG A 410 -18.43 34.80 8.04
C ARG A 410 -17.83 33.41 8.14
N LYS A 411 -16.81 33.10 7.33
CA LYS A 411 -16.10 31.83 7.44
C LYS A 411 -15.38 31.71 8.79
N GLU A 412 -14.69 32.77 9.23
CA GLU A 412 -14.03 32.79 10.54
C GLU A 412 -15.03 32.50 11.67
N ALA A 413 -16.19 33.16 11.67
CA ALA A 413 -17.22 32.93 12.68
C ALA A 413 -17.75 31.48 12.72
N LEU A 414 -17.98 30.86 11.55
CA LEU A 414 -18.41 29.46 11.47
C LEU A 414 -17.36 28.49 12.02
N TRP A 415 -16.08 28.79 11.82
CA TRP A 415 -14.99 27.98 12.37
C TRP A 415 -14.82 28.17 13.88
N GLU A 416 -15.00 29.39 14.40
CA GLU A 416 -14.97 29.63 15.85
C GLU A 416 -16.12 28.92 16.58
N GLU A 417 -17.36 29.02 16.07
CA GLU A 417 -18.52 28.27 16.59
C GLU A 417 -18.23 26.77 16.62
N ARG A 418 -17.62 26.25 15.56
CA ARG A 418 -17.20 24.85 15.48
C ARG A 418 -16.16 24.50 16.53
N PHE A 419 -15.17 25.35 16.78
CA PHE A 419 -14.13 25.11 17.79
C PHE A 419 -14.67 25.11 19.22
N GLU A 420 -15.67 25.95 19.49
CA GLU A 420 -16.36 25.98 20.78
C GLU A 420 -17.07 24.65 21.06
N GLU A 421 -17.78 24.12 20.08
CA GLU A 421 -18.60 22.91 20.28
C GLU A 421 -17.81 21.59 20.11
N PHE A 422 -16.89 21.51 19.14
CA PHE A 422 -16.20 20.26 18.77
C PHE A 422 -14.72 20.24 19.14
N GLY A 423 -14.20 21.36 19.61
CA GLY A 423 -12.81 21.51 19.99
C GLY A 423 -11.88 22.01 18.91
N ARG A 424 -10.64 22.30 19.32
CA ARG A 424 -9.58 22.82 18.45
C ARG A 424 -8.34 21.94 18.61
N GLY A 425 -7.56 21.79 17.55
CA GLY A 425 -6.35 20.97 17.52
C GLY A 425 -6.63 19.55 17.02
N THR A 426 -5.60 18.69 17.12
CA THR A 426 -5.58 17.34 16.52
C THR A 426 -6.69 16.43 17.07
N HIS A 427 -7.05 16.62 18.34
CA HIS A 427 -8.10 15.93 19.06
C HIS A 427 -9.49 16.60 18.96
N MET A 428 -9.74 17.39 17.91
CA MET A 428 -11.07 17.90 17.59
C MET A 428 -11.98 16.75 17.16
N PHE A 429 -13.24 16.79 17.58
CA PHE A 429 -14.27 15.86 17.10
C PHE A 429 -14.56 16.10 15.61
N ARG A 430 -14.30 15.08 14.78
CA ARG A 430 -14.53 15.10 13.33
C ARG A 430 -15.90 14.50 13.03
N THR A 431 -16.71 15.19 12.23
CA THR A 431 -18.06 14.76 11.84
C THR A 431 -18.28 15.01 10.36
N ALA A 432 -19.33 14.45 9.75
CA ALA A 432 -19.67 14.69 8.35
C ALA A 432 -19.88 16.19 8.02
N CYS A 433 -20.25 17.00 9.01
CA CYS A 433 -20.38 18.46 8.87
C CYS A 433 -19.03 19.15 8.67
N LEU A 434 -17.93 18.60 9.20
CA LEU A 434 -16.59 19.14 9.02
C LEU A 434 -16.20 19.18 7.54
N HIS A 435 -16.48 18.10 6.77
CA HIS A 435 -16.23 18.07 5.33
C HIS A 435 -17.01 19.18 4.60
N LYS A 436 -18.26 19.44 5.00
CA LYS A 436 -19.07 20.52 4.41
C LYS A 436 -18.46 21.89 4.71
N LEU A 437 -18.00 22.12 5.94
CA LEU A 437 -17.38 23.38 6.35
C LEU A 437 -16.08 23.63 5.57
N VAL A 438 -15.32 22.57 5.32
CA VAL A 438 -14.07 22.64 4.55
C VAL A 438 -14.33 22.87 3.07
N ALA A 439 -15.34 22.23 2.49
CA ALA A 439 -15.79 22.47 1.13
C ALA A 439 -16.31 23.91 0.90
N MET A 440 -16.90 24.54 1.93
CA MET A 440 -17.24 25.97 1.92
C MET A 440 -16.00 26.90 1.92
N GLY A 441 -14.83 26.35 2.27
CA GLY A 441 -13.52 26.97 2.22
C GLY A 441 -13.01 27.39 3.59
N ILE A 442 -11.72 27.09 3.84
CA ILE A 442 -11.02 27.50 5.06
C ILE A 442 -10.65 29.01 5.00
N PRO A 443 -10.95 29.79 6.06
CA PRO A 443 -10.50 31.18 6.20
C PRO A 443 -9.00 31.31 6.01
N GLU A 444 -8.56 32.37 5.33
CA GLU A 444 -7.13 32.57 5.05
C GLU A 444 -6.25 32.54 6.30
N SER A 445 -6.73 33.15 7.38
CA SER A 445 -6.06 33.23 8.68
C SER A 445 -5.87 31.86 9.36
N LEU A 446 -6.72 30.88 9.05
CA LEU A 446 -6.72 29.57 9.69
C LEU A 446 -6.10 28.46 8.82
N ARG A 447 -5.73 28.74 7.57
CA ARG A 447 -5.24 27.71 6.63
C ARG A 447 -4.03 26.95 7.17
N GLY A 448 -2.98 27.63 7.59
CA GLY A 448 -1.76 27.00 8.09
C GLY A 448 -2.04 26.08 9.29
N ASP A 449 -2.69 26.63 10.31
CA ASP A 449 -3.07 25.91 11.53
C ASP A 449 -3.95 24.69 11.24
N LEU A 450 -4.99 24.85 10.39
CA LEU A 450 -5.92 23.77 10.08
C LEU A 450 -5.31 22.72 9.16
N TRP A 451 -4.45 23.08 8.21
CA TRP A 451 -3.73 22.09 7.42
C TRP A 451 -2.83 21.25 8.31
N LEU A 452 -2.07 21.86 9.23
CA LEU A 452 -1.26 21.10 10.21
C LEU A 452 -2.11 20.19 11.09
N THR A 453 -3.25 20.69 11.54
CA THR A 453 -4.14 19.99 12.47
C THR A 453 -4.89 18.81 11.82
N LEU A 454 -5.49 19.04 10.65
CA LEU A 454 -6.31 18.04 9.96
C LEU A 454 -5.42 16.93 9.38
N SER A 455 -4.27 17.32 8.84
CA SER A 455 -3.24 16.39 8.36
C SER A 455 -2.53 15.66 9.49
N ASP A 456 -2.60 16.12 10.73
CA ASP A 456 -1.78 15.64 11.86
C ASP A 456 -0.26 15.83 11.68
N ALA A 457 0.19 16.64 10.71
CA ALA A 457 1.59 16.99 10.55
C ALA A 457 2.18 17.70 11.79
N SER A 458 1.33 18.33 12.61
CA SER A 458 1.74 18.91 13.90
C SER A 458 2.30 17.87 14.89
N SER A 459 1.82 16.63 14.82
CA SER A 459 2.27 15.56 15.71
C SER A 459 3.68 15.09 15.34
N GLU A 460 3.96 14.95 14.04
CA GLU A 460 5.29 14.63 13.51
C GLU A 460 6.32 15.72 13.81
N LEU A 461 5.94 16.99 13.62
CA LEU A 461 6.74 18.14 14.01
C LEU A 461 7.12 18.10 15.50
N ALA A 462 6.16 17.82 16.38
CA ALA A 462 6.37 17.77 17.82
C ALA A 462 7.25 16.58 18.25
N ALA A 463 7.17 15.46 17.51
CA ALA A 463 7.96 14.26 17.77
C ALA A 463 9.44 14.41 17.37
N HIS A 464 9.75 15.30 16.42
CA HIS A 464 11.08 15.43 15.82
C HIS A 464 11.69 16.85 15.99
N PRO A 465 11.89 17.32 17.23
CA PRO A 465 12.42 18.66 17.48
C PRO A 465 13.84 18.81 16.91
N GLY A 466 14.05 19.85 16.08
CA GLY A 466 15.35 20.17 15.49
C GLY A 466 15.75 19.28 14.30
N TYR A 467 14.89 18.37 13.86
CA TYR A 467 15.16 17.48 12.73
C TYR A 467 15.27 18.23 11.41
N TYR A 468 14.35 19.16 11.14
CA TYR A 468 14.39 19.97 9.91
C TYR A 468 15.67 20.81 9.82
N ALA A 469 16.08 21.44 10.92
CA ALA A 469 17.31 22.23 10.97
C ALA A 469 18.54 21.37 10.61
N GLN A 470 18.62 20.15 11.13
CA GLN A 470 19.69 19.20 10.78
C GLN A 470 19.65 18.78 9.30
N LEU A 471 18.47 18.58 8.72
CA LEU A 471 18.34 18.26 7.29
C LEU A 471 18.78 19.42 6.41
N VAL A 472 18.41 20.65 6.77
CA VAL A 472 18.87 21.86 6.09
C VAL A 472 20.39 21.93 6.14
N GLU A 473 21.00 21.72 7.31
CA GLU A 473 22.46 21.72 7.47
C GLU A 473 23.15 20.66 6.60
N ARG A 474 22.60 19.43 6.55
CA ARG A 474 23.18 18.33 5.76
C ARG A 474 23.02 18.51 4.26
N SER A 475 21.90 19.09 3.83
CA SER A 475 21.62 19.33 2.40
C SER A 475 22.32 20.57 1.84
N LEU A 476 23.02 21.35 2.67
CA LEU A 476 23.84 22.48 2.23
C LEU A 476 25.06 21.98 1.46
N GLY A 477 25.21 22.48 0.22
CA GLY A 477 26.36 22.17 -0.62
C GLY A 477 26.34 20.80 -1.29
N GLU A 478 25.34 19.94 -1.01
CA GLU A 478 25.12 18.71 -1.77
C GLU A 478 24.69 19.05 -3.20
N VAL A 479 25.36 18.44 -4.18
CA VAL A 479 25.01 18.52 -5.60
C VAL A 479 24.54 17.14 -6.04
N THR A 480 23.24 17.03 -6.29
CA THR A 480 22.57 15.83 -6.79
C THR A 480 21.67 16.20 -7.96
N VAL A 481 21.20 15.21 -8.72
CA VAL A 481 20.22 15.43 -9.79
C VAL A 481 18.98 16.18 -9.26
N ALA A 482 18.53 15.84 -8.04
CA ALA A 482 17.40 16.50 -7.40
C ALA A 482 17.68 17.97 -7.08
N THR A 483 18.88 18.33 -6.60
CA THR A 483 19.19 19.74 -6.31
C THR A 483 19.28 20.59 -7.57
N ASP A 484 19.78 20.04 -8.67
CA ASP A 484 19.86 20.74 -9.96
C ASP A 484 18.47 20.98 -10.57
N GLU A 485 17.59 19.98 -10.46
CA GLU A 485 16.18 20.12 -10.84
C GLU A 485 15.45 21.13 -9.97
N ILE A 486 15.70 21.13 -8.65
CA ILE A 486 15.14 22.12 -7.73
C ILE A 486 15.56 23.53 -8.15
N GLU A 487 16.86 23.82 -8.36
CA GLU A 487 17.32 25.17 -8.71
C GLU A 487 16.67 25.72 -9.99
N ARG A 488 16.49 24.87 -11.00
CA ARG A 488 15.78 25.24 -12.23
C ARG A 488 14.30 25.59 -11.98
N ASP A 489 13.70 24.96 -10.98
CA ASP A 489 12.27 25.05 -10.71
C ASP A 489 11.91 26.20 -9.77
N LEU A 490 12.85 26.69 -8.97
CA LEU A 490 12.62 27.76 -7.98
C LEU A 490 12.03 29.02 -8.62
N HIS A 491 12.62 29.52 -9.70
CA HIS A 491 12.23 30.79 -10.32
C HIS A 491 10.94 30.72 -11.15
N ARG A 492 10.49 29.52 -11.51
CA ARG A 492 9.20 29.30 -12.19
C ARG A 492 8.05 28.97 -11.23
N SER A 493 8.30 28.97 -9.92
CA SER A 493 7.31 28.62 -8.89
C SER A 493 6.58 29.85 -8.36
N LEU A 494 5.33 30.04 -8.78
CA LEU A 494 4.52 31.23 -8.45
C LEU A 494 5.27 32.57 -8.70
N PRO A 495 5.83 32.80 -9.91
CA PRO A 495 6.72 33.93 -10.17
C PRO A 495 6.05 35.30 -9.97
N GLU A 496 4.72 35.37 -10.12
CA GLU A 496 3.95 36.60 -9.94
C GLU A 496 3.63 36.90 -8.47
N HIS A 497 3.80 35.94 -7.56
CA HIS A 497 3.45 36.14 -6.16
C HIS A 497 4.56 36.91 -5.41
N PRO A 498 4.27 38.02 -4.71
CA PRO A 498 5.28 38.86 -4.07
C PRO A 498 6.21 38.12 -3.08
N ALA A 499 5.76 37.00 -2.50
CA ALA A 499 6.56 36.19 -1.59
C ALA A 499 7.82 35.59 -2.26
N PHE A 500 7.70 35.19 -3.53
CA PHE A 500 8.76 34.51 -4.29
C PHE A 500 9.54 35.46 -5.21
N GLN A 501 9.24 36.77 -5.16
CA GLN A 501 10.03 37.81 -5.82
C GLN A 501 11.21 38.28 -4.96
N SER A 502 11.27 37.84 -3.69
CA SER A 502 12.37 38.12 -2.78
C SER A 502 13.34 36.93 -2.69
N PRO A 503 14.66 37.16 -2.54
CA PRO A 503 15.62 36.09 -2.28
C PRO A 503 15.23 35.25 -1.06
N PHE A 504 14.68 35.89 -0.02
CA PHE A 504 14.24 35.21 1.20
C PHE A 504 13.21 34.10 0.92
N GLY A 505 12.18 34.39 0.12
CA GLY A 505 11.15 33.38 -0.20
C GLY A 505 11.65 32.25 -1.09
N ILE A 506 12.53 32.57 -2.05
CA ILE A 506 13.19 31.58 -2.91
C ILE A 506 14.13 30.69 -2.08
N ASP A 507 14.86 31.26 -1.12
CA ASP A 507 15.76 30.53 -0.24
C ASP A 507 14.99 29.59 0.71
N ALA A 508 13.84 30.03 1.24
CA ALA A 508 12.96 29.19 2.03
C ALA A 508 12.41 28.00 1.20
N LEU A 509 11.97 28.26 -0.03
CA LEU A 509 11.52 27.20 -0.94
C LEU A 509 12.63 26.20 -1.26
N ARG A 510 13.85 26.70 -1.51
CA ARG A 510 15.04 25.86 -1.73
C ARG A 510 15.31 24.96 -0.53
N ARG A 511 15.34 25.51 0.68
CA ARG A 511 15.62 24.72 1.90
C ARG A 511 14.58 23.63 2.13
N VAL A 512 13.29 23.94 2.01
CA VAL A 512 12.21 22.95 2.19
C VAL A 512 12.33 21.80 1.18
N LEU A 513 12.50 22.11 -0.12
CA LEU A 513 12.59 21.10 -1.17
C LEU A 513 13.84 20.24 -1.04
N ARG A 514 14.99 20.84 -0.73
CA ARG A 514 16.25 20.11 -0.52
C ARG A 514 16.19 19.24 0.72
N ALA A 515 15.67 19.77 1.83
CA ALA A 515 15.46 19.00 3.06
C ALA A 515 14.54 17.80 2.81
N TYR A 516 13.47 17.96 2.03
CA TYR A 516 12.58 16.86 1.68
C TYR A 516 13.28 15.79 0.81
N ALA A 517 14.00 16.22 -0.23
CA ALA A 517 14.74 15.30 -1.09
C ALA A 517 15.79 14.48 -0.32
N HIS A 518 16.39 15.06 0.73
CA HIS A 518 17.31 14.37 1.63
C HIS A 518 16.58 13.49 2.66
N HIS A 519 15.43 13.94 3.18
CA HIS A 519 14.58 13.17 4.10
C HIS A 519 14.17 11.83 3.51
N ASN A 520 13.71 11.84 2.25
CA ASN A 520 13.25 10.66 1.55
C ASN A 520 13.92 10.53 0.19
N THR A 521 15.11 9.93 0.17
CA THR A 521 15.91 9.74 -1.05
C THR A 521 15.28 8.80 -2.07
N HIS A 522 14.34 7.95 -1.65
CA HIS A 522 13.60 7.06 -2.54
C HIS A 522 12.65 7.84 -3.46
N ILE A 523 11.90 8.78 -2.89
CA ILE A 523 11.07 9.72 -3.67
C ILE A 523 11.98 10.78 -4.32
N GLY A 524 12.83 11.41 -3.51
CA GLY A 524 13.68 12.52 -3.91
C GLY A 524 12.86 13.77 -4.24
N TYR A 525 13.10 14.34 -5.42
CA TYR A 525 12.35 15.48 -5.94
C TYR A 525 11.54 15.06 -7.17
N CYS A 526 10.30 15.52 -7.24
CA CYS A 526 9.42 15.32 -8.39
C CYS A 526 8.84 16.66 -8.85
N GLN A 527 8.78 16.84 -10.18
CA GLN A 527 8.25 18.04 -10.83
C GLN A 527 6.77 18.21 -10.49
N SER A 528 6.49 19.09 -9.54
CA SER A 528 5.18 19.51 -8.97
C SER A 528 5.31 19.87 -7.49
N MET A 529 6.31 19.28 -6.80
CA MET A 529 6.59 19.56 -5.39
C MET A 529 6.94 21.02 -5.14
N ASN A 530 7.59 21.68 -6.10
CA ASN A 530 7.90 23.11 -6.03
C ASN A 530 6.65 23.98 -5.91
N ILE A 531 5.60 23.71 -6.70
CA ILE A 531 4.35 24.47 -6.62
C ILE A 531 3.64 24.19 -5.31
N LEU A 532 3.60 22.92 -4.89
CA LEU A 532 2.99 22.52 -3.62
C LEU A 532 3.70 23.20 -2.43
N ALA A 533 5.02 23.04 -2.32
CA ALA A 533 5.82 23.66 -1.26
C ALA A 533 5.70 25.18 -1.25
N SER A 534 5.62 25.81 -2.44
CA SER A 534 5.40 27.26 -2.54
C SER A 534 4.07 27.67 -1.91
N VAL A 535 2.97 26.96 -2.19
CA VAL A 535 1.65 27.25 -1.59
C VAL A 535 1.67 27.01 -0.08
N LEU A 536 2.32 25.94 0.39
CA LEU A 536 2.44 25.65 1.84
C LEU A 536 3.20 26.77 2.57
N LEU A 537 4.31 27.25 2.00
CA LEU A 537 5.12 28.34 2.56
C LEU A 537 4.40 29.69 2.65
N LEU A 538 3.33 29.89 1.86
CA LEU A 538 2.52 31.10 2.00
C LEU A 538 1.78 31.13 3.33
N TYR A 539 1.30 29.98 3.82
CA TYR A 539 0.36 29.90 4.94
C TYR A 539 0.93 29.24 6.21
N ALA A 540 2.05 28.51 6.10
CA ALA A 540 2.73 27.86 7.22
C ALA A 540 4.15 28.40 7.40
N LYS A 541 4.74 28.20 8.59
CA LYS A 541 6.18 28.45 8.81
C LYS A 541 7.01 27.48 7.97
N GLU A 542 8.30 27.77 7.82
CA GLU A 542 9.17 26.96 6.95
C GLU A 542 9.23 25.49 7.36
N GLU A 543 9.47 25.21 8.64
CA GLU A 543 9.51 23.85 9.17
C GLU A 543 8.14 23.17 9.12
N GLU A 544 7.06 23.91 9.38
CA GLU A 544 5.69 23.42 9.27
C GLU A 544 5.35 23.03 7.82
N ALA A 545 5.77 23.83 6.85
CA ALA A 545 5.61 23.55 5.42
C ALA A 545 6.37 22.29 4.98
N PHE A 546 7.55 22.03 5.56
CA PHE A 546 8.28 20.78 5.35
C PHE A 546 7.47 19.55 5.81
N TRP A 547 6.93 19.56 7.02
CA TRP A 547 6.14 18.43 7.53
C TRP A 547 4.81 18.24 6.81
N LEU A 548 4.18 19.33 6.37
CA LEU A 548 3.02 19.28 5.48
C LEU A 548 3.37 18.64 4.14
N LEU A 549 4.49 19.03 3.53
CA LEU A 549 4.97 18.44 2.27
C LEU A 549 5.24 16.93 2.46
N ALA A 550 5.94 16.54 3.52
CA ALA A 550 6.21 15.14 3.82
C ALA A 550 4.92 14.33 4.01
N THR A 551 3.96 14.88 4.74
CA THR A 551 2.63 14.25 4.91
C THR A 551 1.92 14.04 3.57
N VAL A 552 1.88 15.05 2.70
CA VAL A 552 1.21 14.92 1.39
C VAL A 552 1.90 13.86 0.54
N CYS A 553 3.23 13.91 0.46
CA CYS A 553 3.99 13.05 -0.43
C CYS A 553 4.07 11.59 0.04
N GLU A 554 4.07 11.34 1.35
CA GLU A 554 4.31 10.00 1.89
C GLU A 554 3.05 9.30 2.40
N ARG A 555 2.07 10.07 2.89
CA ARG A 555 0.85 9.52 3.49
C ARG A 555 -0.35 9.66 2.58
N MET A 556 -0.57 10.84 2.00
CA MET A 556 -1.78 11.12 1.22
C MET A 556 -1.68 10.64 -0.22
N LEU A 557 -0.52 10.86 -0.86
CA LEU A 557 -0.29 10.55 -2.27
C LEU A 557 1.03 9.76 -2.50
N PRO A 558 1.26 8.62 -1.81
CA PRO A 558 2.53 7.89 -1.85
C PRO A 558 2.93 7.39 -3.25
N ASP A 559 1.94 7.02 -4.07
CA ASP A 559 2.20 6.50 -5.43
C ASP A 559 2.32 7.60 -6.49
N TYR A 560 1.90 8.84 -6.17
CA TYR A 560 1.91 9.95 -7.13
C TYR A 560 3.31 10.50 -7.37
N PHE A 561 4.13 10.56 -6.33
CA PHE A 561 5.47 11.15 -6.37
C PHE A 561 6.59 10.12 -6.61
N ASN A 562 6.25 8.85 -6.79
CA ASN A 562 7.22 7.80 -7.06
C ASN A 562 7.74 7.91 -8.52
N ARG A 563 9.02 7.61 -8.76
CA ARG A 563 9.69 7.79 -10.08
C ARG A 563 9.14 6.92 -11.21
N GLN A 564 8.24 5.98 -10.89
CA GLN A 564 7.49 5.18 -11.86
C GLN A 564 6.19 5.92 -12.20
N VAL A 565 6.30 6.85 -13.17
CA VAL A 565 5.24 7.76 -13.60
C VAL A 565 3.96 7.02 -14.01
N ILE A 566 2.99 6.91 -13.09
CA ILE A 566 1.61 6.54 -13.38
C ILE A 566 0.71 7.46 -12.54
N GLY A 567 0.50 8.69 -13.03
CA GLY A 567 -0.34 9.67 -12.33
C GLY A 567 -0.36 11.07 -12.92
N VAL A 568 0.42 11.34 -13.97
CA VAL A 568 0.41 12.64 -14.65
C VAL A 568 -0.84 12.74 -15.53
N CYS A 569 -2.03 12.92 -14.94
CA CYS A 569 -3.17 13.50 -15.67
C CYS A 569 -4.39 14.01 -14.85
N VAL A 570 -4.38 14.14 -13.50
CA VAL A 570 -5.64 14.53 -12.81
C VAL A 570 -5.58 15.70 -11.81
N CYS A 571 -4.48 16.01 -11.10
CA CYS A 571 -4.57 17.03 -10.02
C CYS A 571 -3.93 18.41 -10.27
N VAL A 572 -3.20 18.65 -11.38
CA VAL A 572 -2.73 20.01 -11.69
C VAL A 572 -3.92 20.97 -11.91
N CYS A 573 -5.06 20.47 -12.41
CA CYS A 573 -6.30 21.25 -12.52
C CYS A 573 -6.99 21.52 -11.16
N VAL A 574 -6.77 20.71 -10.12
CA VAL A 574 -7.43 20.89 -8.82
C VAL A 574 -6.68 21.90 -7.94
N CYS A 575 -5.37 22.04 -8.09
CA CYS A 575 -4.57 22.95 -7.27
C CYS A 575 -4.43 24.38 -7.83
N VAL A 576 -4.65 24.62 -9.13
CA VAL A 576 -4.28 25.92 -9.75
C VAL A 576 -5.40 26.59 -10.58
N CYS A 577 -6.53 25.93 -10.84
CA CYS A 577 -7.62 26.59 -11.56
C CYS A 577 -8.32 27.65 -10.66
N ASN A 578 -8.05 28.93 -10.93
CA ASN A 578 -8.69 30.15 -10.38
C ASN A 578 -8.29 30.64 -8.99
N GLY A 579 -7.04 30.43 -8.54
CA GLY A 579 -6.54 31.10 -7.33
C GLY A 579 -7.32 30.77 -6.05
N SER A 580 -8.04 29.64 -6.03
CA SER A 580 -8.82 29.17 -4.89
C SER A 580 -8.28 27.83 -4.41
N ILE A 581 -7.68 27.82 -3.22
CA ILE A 581 -6.98 26.71 -2.56
C ILE A 581 -7.97 25.65 -2.00
N LYS A 582 -9.10 25.44 -2.67
CA LYS A 582 -10.16 24.58 -2.14
C LYS A 582 -9.76 23.10 -2.13
N GLY A 583 -9.07 22.63 -3.16
CA GLY A 583 -8.74 21.21 -3.33
C GLY A 583 -7.70 20.64 -2.36
N LEU A 584 -6.78 21.47 -1.83
CA LEU A 584 -5.83 21.00 -0.81
C LEU A 584 -6.56 20.65 0.48
N ALA A 585 -7.61 21.39 0.83
CA ALA A 585 -8.31 21.20 2.09
C ALA A 585 -9.05 19.84 2.15
N ASP A 586 -9.59 19.40 1.02
CA ASP A 586 -10.28 18.12 0.85
C ASP A 586 -9.33 16.91 0.90
N LEU A 587 -8.02 17.10 0.71
CA LEU A 587 -7.02 16.04 0.87
C LEU A 587 -6.76 15.69 2.35
N TRP A 588 -7.09 16.59 3.28
CA TRP A 588 -6.74 16.43 4.70
C TRP A 588 -7.84 15.81 5.58
N ILE A 589 -9.00 15.48 5.00
CA ILE A 589 -10.19 15.02 5.74
C ILE A 589 -10.82 13.88 4.97
#